data_AF-A0A9E2RXF4-F1
#
_entry.id   AF-A0A9E2RXF4-F1
#
_cell.length_a   1.000
_cell.length_b   1.000
_cell.length_c   1.000
_cell.angle_alpha   90.00
_cell.angle_beta   90.00
_cell.angle_gamma   90.00
#
_symmetry.space_group_name_H-M   'P 1'
#
loop_
_entity.id
_entity.type
_entity.pdbx_description
1 polymer ?
#
loop_
_entity_poly.entity_id
_entity_poly.type
_entity_poly.pdbx_seq_one_letter_code
_entity_poly.pdbx_strand_id
1 'polypeptide(L)'
;MDEHAPVSASFDAVTSPLRRGGADGVPHPLLIEASAGSGKTWTLAHLSARFMVEDDVEPHEILLLTFTRDAARQLRSRVRDRLDDIIGVLESGDSDAPWLDPF
;
A
#
# COMPACT_ATOMS: atom_id res chain seq x y z
N MET A 1 9.17 23.71 -22.78
CA MET A 1 7.80 23.20 -22.52
C MET A 1 7.95 21.70 -22.48
N ASP A 2 8.49 21.22 -21.35
CA ASP A 2 8.84 19.81 -21.18
C ASP A 2 7.58 19.04 -20.79
N GLU A 3 7.06 18.31 -21.76
CA GLU A 3 6.01 17.33 -21.59
C GLU A 3 6.58 16.16 -20.78
N HIS A 4 6.32 16.13 -19.47
CA HIS A 4 6.50 14.93 -18.65
C HIS A 4 5.43 13.91 -19.04
N ALA A 5 5.63 13.25 -20.19
CA ALA A 5 4.91 12.02 -20.48
C ALA A 5 5.16 11.03 -19.33
N PRO A 6 4.12 10.50 -18.68
CA PRO A 6 4.33 9.57 -17.58
C PRO A 6 5.04 8.33 -18.12
N VAL A 7 6.24 8.06 -17.60
CA VAL A 7 6.91 6.77 -17.80
C VAL A 7 6.02 5.73 -17.13
N SER A 8 5.30 4.92 -17.90
CA SER A 8 4.53 3.79 -17.37
C SER A 8 5.49 2.68 -16.95
N ALA A 9 6.18 2.87 -15.83
CA ALA A 9 6.82 1.75 -15.14
C ALA A 9 5.71 0.86 -14.56
N SER A 10 5.82 -0.46 -14.71
CA SER A 10 4.86 -1.37 -14.09
C SER A 10 4.99 -1.26 -12.57
N PHE A 11 3.88 -0.96 -11.90
CA PHE A 11 3.81 -0.95 -10.45
C PHE A 11 3.24 -2.29 -9.95
N ASP A 12 3.99 -2.94 -9.08
CA ASP A 12 3.61 -4.12 -8.33
C ASP A 12 3.54 -3.77 -6.84
N ALA A 13 2.36 -3.93 -6.23
CA ALA A 13 2.11 -3.47 -4.87
C ALA A 13 2.91 -4.23 -3.80
N VAL A 14 3.44 -5.41 -4.12
CA VAL A 14 4.22 -6.25 -3.20
C VAL A 14 5.69 -5.89 -3.26
N THR A 15 6.21 -5.70 -4.46
CA THR A 15 7.66 -5.69 -4.71
C THR A 15 8.20 -4.34 -5.16
N SER A 16 7.34 -3.44 -5.67
CA SER A 16 7.81 -2.14 -6.11
C SER A 16 8.33 -1.31 -4.92
N PRO A 17 9.46 -0.60 -5.09
CA PRO A 17 9.95 0.31 -4.07
C PRO A 17 8.90 1.36 -3.71
N LEU A 18 8.75 1.62 -2.42
CA LEU A 18 7.92 2.71 -1.93
C LEU A 18 8.56 4.04 -2.31
N ARG A 19 7.75 4.97 -2.82
CA ARG A 19 8.19 6.30 -3.27
C ARG A 19 7.47 7.35 -2.43
N ARG A 20 8.15 7.96 -1.45
CA ARG A 20 7.60 9.09 -0.67
C ARG A 20 7.83 10.44 -1.34
N GLY A 21 8.88 10.56 -2.16
CA GLY A 21 9.26 11.80 -2.85
C GLY A 21 10.26 11.54 -3.96
N GLY A 22 10.35 12.49 -4.88
CA GLY A 22 11.33 12.50 -5.96
C GLY A 22 12.72 12.92 -5.50
N ALA A 23 13.70 12.66 -6.36
CA ALA A 23 15.07 13.13 -6.17
C ALA A 23 15.18 14.67 -6.08
N ASP A 24 14.13 15.37 -6.50
CA ASP A 24 13.92 16.82 -6.49
C ASP A 24 13.14 17.33 -5.26
N GLY A 25 12.71 16.45 -4.35
CA GLY A 25 11.89 16.81 -3.19
C GLY A 25 10.41 17.02 -3.52
N VAL A 26 9.96 16.72 -4.75
CA VAL A 26 8.56 16.83 -5.16
C VAL A 26 7.85 15.48 -4.95
N PRO A 27 6.64 15.44 -4.35
CA PRO A 27 5.87 14.20 -4.25
C PRO A 27 5.59 13.62 -5.64
N HIS A 28 5.84 12.32 -5.83
CA HIS A 28 5.51 11.63 -7.07
C HIS A 28 4.14 10.94 -6.92
N PRO A 29 3.08 11.46 -7.55
CA PRO A 29 1.77 10.82 -7.49
C PRO A 29 1.82 9.46 -8.21
N LEU A 30 1.31 8.44 -7.54
CA LEU A 30 1.10 7.12 -8.13
C LEU A 30 -0.38 6.96 -8.51
N LEU A 31 -0.64 6.70 -9.78
CA LEU A 31 -1.96 6.31 -10.27
C LEU A 31 -1.98 4.78 -10.44
N ILE A 32 -2.89 4.12 -9.72
CA ILE A 32 -3.14 2.69 -9.87
C ILE A 32 -4.48 2.52 -10.59
N GLU A 33 -4.41 2.16 -11.87
CA GLU A 33 -5.60 1.75 -12.62
C GLU A 33 -6.00 0.32 -12.22
N ALA A 34 -7.28 0.14 -11.94
CA ALA A 34 -7.75 -1.12 -11.40
C ALA A 34 -9.21 -1.37 -11.80
N SER A 35 -9.48 -2.53 -12.41
CA SER A 35 -10.83 -2.98 -12.79
C SER A 35 -11.61 -3.52 -11.58
N ALA A 36 -12.94 -3.67 -11.68
CA ALA A 36 -13.72 -4.28 -10.59
C ALA A 36 -13.14 -5.65 -10.19
N GLY A 37 -13.03 -5.92 -8.89
CA GLY A 37 -12.45 -7.18 -8.38
C GLY A 37 -10.92 -7.29 -8.40
N SER A 38 -10.18 -6.31 -8.94
CA SER A 38 -8.71 -6.41 -9.10
C SER A 38 -7.90 -6.06 -7.84
N GLY A 39 -8.47 -6.25 -6.65
CA GLY A 39 -7.70 -6.06 -5.40
C GLY A 39 -7.43 -4.61 -4.96
N LYS A 40 -8.09 -3.57 -5.50
CA LYS A 40 -7.88 -2.14 -5.08
C LYS A 40 -7.79 -1.94 -3.57
N THR A 41 -8.74 -2.50 -2.84
CA THR A 41 -8.80 -2.34 -1.39
C THR A 41 -7.69 -3.12 -0.69
N TRP A 42 -7.31 -4.28 -1.22
CA TRP A 42 -6.14 -5.03 -0.77
C TRP A 42 -4.86 -4.23 -1.02
N THR A 43 -4.70 -3.64 -2.20
CA THR A 43 -3.54 -2.80 -2.56
C THR A 43 -3.39 -1.62 -1.61
N LEU A 44 -4.47 -0.88 -1.33
CA LEU A 44 -4.41 0.25 -0.39
C LEU A 44 -4.05 -0.18 1.03
N ALA A 45 -4.65 -1.28 1.52
CA ALA A 45 -4.33 -1.79 2.85
C ALA A 45 -2.88 -2.28 2.94
N HIS A 46 -2.43 -3.01 1.90
CA HIS A 46 -1.07 -3.53 1.81
C HIS A 46 -0.04 -2.42 1.78
N LEU A 47 -0.21 -1.42 0.90
CA LEU A 47 0.71 -0.29 0.81
C LEU A 47 0.78 0.50 2.11
N SER A 48 -0.35 0.68 2.79
CA SER A 48 -0.37 1.35 4.10
C SER A 48 0.50 0.62 5.12
N ALA A 49 0.36 -0.72 5.21
CA ALA A 49 1.19 -1.53 6.09
C ALA A 49 2.67 -1.51 5.67
N ARG A 50 2.97 -1.60 4.37
CA ARG A 50 4.34 -1.50 3.85
C ARG A 50 4.98 -0.17 4.19
N PHE A 51 4.26 0.95 4.02
CA PHE A 51 4.77 2.27 4.41
C PHE A 51 5.11 2.37 5.90
N MET A 52 4.30 1.76 6.77
CA MET A 52 4.59 1.72 8.20
C MET A 52 5.81 0.85 8.53
N VAL A 53 5.92 -0.33 7.92
CA VAL A 53 6.93 -1.34 8.28
C VAL A 53 8.27 -1.13 7.57
N GLU A 54 8.25 -0.75 6.28
CA GLU A 54 9.46 -0.61 5.45
C GLU A 54 10.07 0.79 5.51
N ASP A 55 9.24 1.82 5.51
CA ASP A 55 9.74 3.20 5.48
C ASP A 55 9.67 3.90 6.86
N ASP A 56 9.12 3.28 7.90
CA ASP A 56 8.90 3.89 9.23
C ASP A 56 7.89 5.07 9.17
N VAL A 57 6.75 4.90 8.47
CA VAL A 57 5.63 5.87 8.53
C VAL A 57 4.83 5.62 9.82
N GLU A 58 4.61 6.64 10.64
CA GLU A 58 3.68 6.53 11.75
C GLU A 58 2.22 6.54 11.28
N PRO A 59 1.30 5.75 11.87
CA PRO A 59 -0.08 5.65 11.38
C PRO A 59 -0.85 6.98 11.27
N HIS A 60 -0.47 7.99 12.05
CA HIS A 60 -1.10 9.31 12.04
C HIS A 60 -0.64 10.19 10.87
N GLU A 61 0.43 9.79 10.17
CA GLU A 61 0.92 10.45 8.95
C GLU A 61 0.23 9.92 7.68
N ILE A 62 -0.55 8.83 7.77
CA ILE A 62 -1.26 8.22 6.64
C ILE A 62 -2.73 8.63 6.62
N LEU A 63 -3.16 9.24 5.51
CA LEU A 63 -4.56 9.53 5.23
C LEU A 63 -5.12 8.60 4.14
N LEU A 64 -6.04 7.72 4.52
CA LEU A 64 -6.81 6.89 3.58
C LEU A 64 -8.23 7.44 3.41
N LEU A 65 -8.66 7.62 2.16
CA LEU A 65 -9.98 8.14 1.81
C LEU A 65 -10.74 7.16 0.90
N THR A 66 -12.05 7.10 1.06
CA THR A 66 -12.95 6.32 0.18
C THR A 66 -14.35 6.93 0.22
N PHE A 67 -15.23 6.51 -0.70
CA PHE A 67 -16.51 7.16 -0.96
C PHE A 67 -17.54 7.02 0.16
N THR A 68 -17.45 5.98 0.99
CA THR A 68 -18.45 5.70 2.03
C THR A 68 -17.81 5.44 3.39
N ARG A 69 -18.56 5.74 4.45
CA ARG A 69 -18.11 5.48 5.83
C ARG A 69 -17.89 3.99 6.08
N ASP A 70 -18.72 3.13 5.51
CA ASP A 70 -18.59 1.68 5.66
C ASP A 70 -17.35 1.15 4.95
N ALA A 71 -17.07 1.62 3.73
CA ALA A 71 -15.83 1.29 3.05
C ALA A 71 -14.59 1.77 3.84
N ALA A 72 -14.67 2.95 4.47
CA ALA A 72 -13.58 3.47 5.30
C ALA A 72 -13.32 2.59 6.52
N ARG A 73 -14.39 2.16 7.22
CA ARG A 73 -14.28 1.20 8.34
C ARG A 73 -13.67 -0.13 7.90
N GLN A 74 -14.11 -0.64 6.74
CA GLN A 74 -13.61 -1.90 6.20
C GLN A 74 -12.14 -1.80 5.81
N LEU A 75 -11.73 -0.69 5.18
CA LEU A 75 -10.33 -0.42 4.84
C LEU A 75 -9.46 -0.33 6.11
N ARG A 76 -9.94 0.37 7.14
CA ARG A 76 -9.26 0.42 8.46
C ARG A 76 -9.08 -0.96 9.09
N SER A 77 -10.12 -1.81 9.04
CA SER A 77 -10.02 -3.19 9.54
C SER A 77 -8.93 -3.95 8.78
N ARG A 78 -8.96 -3.91 7.45
CA ARG A 78 -7.96 -4.62 6.63
C ARG A 78 -6.53 -4.18 6.87
N VAL A 79 -6.29 -2.89 7.12
CA VAL A 79 -4.96 -2.39 7.49
C VAL A 79 -4.51 -3.01 8.82
N ARG A 80 -5.41 -3.05 9.81
CA ARG A 80 -5.12 -3.67 11.10
C ARG A 80 -4.86 -5.17 10.97
N ASP A 81 -5.76 -5.88 10.30
CA ASP A 81 -5.66 -7.33 10.10
C ASP A 81 -4.31 -7.67 9.44
N ARG A 82 -3.88 -6.87 8.45
CA ARG A 82 -2.58 -7.03 7.80
C ARG A 82 -1.38 -6.79 8.73
N LEU A 83 -1.48 -5.84 9.67
CA LEU A 83 -0.42 -5.61 10.65
C LEU A 83 -0.36 -6.75 11.67
N ASP A 84 -1.51 -7.23 12.14
CA ASP A 84 -1.62 -8.37 13.06
C ASP A 84 -0.99 -9.63 12.43
N ASP A 85 -1.30 -9.86 11.15
CA ASP A 85 -0.68 -10.85 10.29
C ASP A 85 0.86 -10.73 10.29
N ILE A 86 1.39 -9.56 9.93
CA ILE A 86 2.85 -9.30 9.89
C ILE A 86 3.50 -9.60 11.24
N ILE A 87 2.88 -9.14 12.33
CA ILE A 87 3.36 -9.40 13.69
C ILE A 87 3.41 -10.91 13.96
N GLY A 88 2.37 -11.65 13.59
CA GLY A 88 2.32 -13.10 13.76
C GLY A 88 3.44 -13.86 13.04
N VAL A 89 3.80 -13.45 11.82
CA VAL A 89 4.95 -14.03 11.09
C VAL A 89 6.28 -13.68 11.76
N LEU A 90 6.45 -12.43 12.20
CA LEU A 90 7.67 -12.00 12.89
C LEU A 90 7.86 -12.71 14.24
N GLU A 91 6.78 -12.98 14.97
CA GLU A 91 6.80 -13.68 16.25
C GLU A 91 7.02 -15.20 16.11
N SER A 92 6.46 -15.81 15.07
CA SER A 92 6.59 -17.25 14.83
C SER A 92 7.92 -17.65 14.18
N GLY A 93 8.59 -16.72 13.47
CA GLY A 93 9.79 -16.99 12.70
C GLY A 93 9.54 -17.85 11.45
N ASP A 94 8.27 -18.14 11.15
CA ASP A 94 7.85 -18.87 9.96
C ASP A 94 7.68 -17.86 8.82
N SER A 95 8.44 -18.04 7.74
CA SER A 95 8.47 -17.09 6.62
C SER A 95 7.31 -17.28 5.63
N ASP A 96 6.43 -18.24 5.91
CA ASP A 96 5.26 -18.50 5.07
C ASP A 96 4.17 -17.46 5.36
N ALA A 97 4.25 -16.34 4.63
CA ALA A 97 3.35 -15.20 4.78
C ALA A 97 2.17 -15.32 3.81
N PRO A 98 0.95 -15.70 4.27
CA PRO A 98 -0.21 -15.96 3.40
C PRO A 98 -0.71 -14.74 2.61
N TRP A 99 -0.14 -13.57 2.85
CA TRP A 99 -0.47 -12.31 2.20
C TRP A 99 0.56 -11.83 1.17
N LEU A 100 1.56 -12.67 0.87
CA LEU A 100 2.45 -12.50 -0.28
C LEU A 100 1.77 -12.90 -1.59
N ASP A 101 0.69 -13.68 -1.53
CA ASP A 101 -0.16 -13.95 -2.67
C ASP A 101 -1.37 -12.99 -2.67
N PRO A 102 -1.51 -12.11 -3.69
CA PRO A 102 -2.71 -11.30 -3.83
C PRO A 102 -3.96 -12.11 -4.22
N PHE A 103 -3.87 -13.41 -4.57
CA PHE A 103 -4.99 -14.24 -5.04
C PHE A 103 -4.97 -15.72 -4.62
#